data_AF-A0A1M7PMI7-F1
#
_entry.id   AF-A0A1M7PMI7-F1
#
_cell.length_a   1.000
_cell.length_b   1.000
_cell.length_c   1.000
_cell.angle_alpha   90.00
_cell.angle_beta   90.00
_cell.angle_gamma   90.00
#
_symmetry.space_group_name_H-M   'P 1'
#
loop_
_entity.id
_entity.type
_entity.pdbx_description
1 polymer ?
#
loop_
_entity_poly.entity_id
_entity_poly.type
_entity_poly.pdbx_seq_one_letter_code
_entity_poly.pdbx_strand_id
1 'polypeptide(L)'
;MRSKKLLVIGITLMLSVGAINTVYAEKSDEVTLTEAQVEEMKILQQQALENEISIISKYVEYGVFSKEKGDKIIQHIEERYQTLEENNFIPKWDRKHHKKRDN
;
A
#
# COMPACT_ATOMS: atom_id res chain seq x y z
N MET A 1 -56.27 -33.09 -10.44
CA MET A 1 -56.72 -31.88 -9.71
C MET A 1 -56.27 -31.95 -8.27
N ARG A 2 -55.25 -31.15 -7.91
CA ARG A 2 -54.83 -30.66 -6.57
C ARG A 2 -53.35 -30.33 -6.62
N SER A 3 -53.11 -29.04 -6.74
CA SER A 3 -51.85 -28.31 -6.83
C SER A 3 -50.82 -28.68 -5.75
N LYS A 4 -49.58 -28.91 -6.16
CA LYS A 4 -48.41 -28.62 -5.32
C LYS A 4 -47.65 -27.49 -6.00
N LYS A 5 -47.60 -26.36 -5.30
CA LYS A 5 -47.07 -25.08 -5.78
C LYS A 5 -45.58 -25.23 -6.10
N LEU A 6 -45.19 -24.68 -7.24
CA LEU A 6 -43.82 -24.50 -7.68
C LEU A 6 -43.00 -23.81 -6.58
N LEU A 7 -41.94 -24.46 -6.10
CA LEU A 7 -40.95 -23.85 -5.21
C LEU A 7 -39.82 -23.32 -6.09
N VAL A 8 -40.07 -22.16 -6.70
CA VAL A 8 -39.06 -21.35 -7.38
C VAL A 8 -38.29 -20.60 -6.29
N ILE A 9 -37.14 -21.12 -5.86
CA ILE A 9 -36.14 -20.30 -5.15
C ILE A 9 -35.40 -19.52 -6.24
N GLY A 10 -36.00 -18.41 -6.64
CA GLY A 10 -35.29 -17.28 -7.20
C GLY A 10 -35.06 -16.26 -6.10
N ILE A 11 -34.13 -15.32 -6.37
CA ILE A 11 -33.82 -14.09 -5.62
C ILE A 11 -32.73 -14.37 -4.56
N THR A 12 -31.55 -13.76 -4.57
CA THR A 12 -31.23 -12.38 -4.99
C THR A 12 -29.73 -12.17 -5.20
N LEU A 13 -29.42 -11.31 -6.18
CA LEU A 13 -28.21 -10.49 -6.29
C LEU A 13 -27.62 -10.10 -4.93
N MET A 14 -26.36 -10.45 -4.69
CA MET A 14 -25.54 -9.73 -3.72
C MET A 14 -25.15 -8.39 -4.37
N LEU A 15 -25.94 -7.36 -4.04
CA LEU A 15 -25.69 -5.97 -4.41
C LEU A 15 -24.27 -5.58 -3.99
N SER A 16 -23.46 -5.18 -4.98
CA SER A 16 -22.26 -4.39 -4.79
C SER A 16 -22.66 -3.08 -4.10
N VAL A 17 -22.51 -3.01 -2.78
CA VAL A 17 -22.61 -1.76 -2.05
C VAL A 17 -21.37 -0.95 -2.39
N GLY A 18 -21.52 -0.05 -3.35
CA GLY A 18 -20.64 1.11 -3.50
C GLY A 18 -20.81 1.98 -2.27
N ALA A 19 -19.99 1.70 -1.24
CA ALA A 19 -19.94 2.49 -0.04
C ALA A 19 -19.31 3.85 -0.35
N ILE A 20 -20.06 4.87 0.02
CA ILE A 20 -19.79 6.29 -0.11
C ILE A 20 -18.45 6.61 0.57
N ASN A 21 -17.50 7.14 -0.19
CA ASN A 21 -16.24 7.67 0.33
C ASN A 21 -16.50 8.94 1.14
N THR A 22 -16.83 8.81 2.42
CA THR A 22 -16.62 9.88 3.41
C THR A 22 -15.19 9.78 3.91
N VAL A 23 -14.29 10.59 3.36
CA VAL A 23 -12.92 10.74 3.88
C VAL A 23 -13.00 11.51 5.19
N TYR A 24 -13.14 10.80 6.29
CA TYR A 24 -12.89 11.35 7.62
C TYR A 24 -11.37 11.32 7.83
N ALA A 25 -10.75 12.50 7.87
CA ALA A 25 -9.40 12.65 8.41
C ALA A 25 -9.47 12.46 9.92
N GLU A 26 -9.51 11.20 10.35
CA GLU A 26 -9.50 10.82 11.75
C GLU A 26 -8.06 10.91 12.26
N LYS A 27 -7.87 11.60 13.39
CA LYS A 27 -6.60 11.59 14.13
C LYS A 27 -6.37 10.14 14.53
N SER A 28 -5.47 9.44 13.86
CA SER A 28 -5.25 8.02 14.14
C SER A 28 -4.70 7.90 15.56
N ASP A 29 -5.42 7.19 16.41
CA ASP A 29 -4.86 6.63 17.63
C ASP A 29 -3.59 5.84 17.29
N GLU A 30 -2.71 5.63 18.28
CA GLU A 30 -1.47 4.89 18.11
C GLU A 30 -1.80 3.42 17.78
N VAL A 31 -1.95 3.10 16.49
CA VAL A 31 -2.32 1.76 16.00
C VAL A 31 -1.09 0.85 16.07
N THR A 32 -1.26 -0.32 16.66
CA THR A 32 -0.28 -1.42 16.62
C THR A 32 -0.82 -2.59 15.79
N LEU A 33 0.04 -3.26 15.05
CA LEU A 33 -0.32 -4.43 14.25
C LEU A 33 -0.08 -5.72 15.05
N THR A 34 -0.88 -6.75 14.78
CA THR A 34 -0.62 -8.12 15.26
C THR A 34 0.55 -8.75 14.50
N GLU A 35 1.17 -9.80 15.05
CA GLU A 35 2.28 -10.50 14.40
C GLU A 35 1.93 -11.00 12.99
N ALA A 36 0.73 -11.55 12.79
CA ALA A 36 0.27 -12.01 11.48
C ALA A 36 0.13 -10.86 10.46
N GLN A 37 -0.34 -9.70 10.91
CA GLN A 37 -0.44 -8.51 10.06
C GLN A 37 0.94 -7.92 9.73
N VAL A 38 1.87 -7.93 10.68
CA VAL A 38 3.27 -7.51 10.45
C VAL A 38 3.92 -8.41 9.40
N GLU A 39 3.72 -9.72 9.46
CA GLU A 39 4.26 -10.65 8.47
C GLU A 39 3.61 -10.46 7.08
N GLU A 40 2.30 -10.23 7.01
CA GLU A 40 1.64 -9.87 5.75
C GLU A 40 2.22 -8.58 5.15
N MET A 41 2.39 -7.54 5.98
CA MET A 41 2.98 -6.27 5.56
C MET A 41 4.43 -6.42 5.09
N LYS A 42 5.22 -7.25 5.77
CA LYS A 42 6.59 -7.57 5.38
C LYS A 42 6.65 -8.16 3.97
N ILE A 43 5.81 -9.15 3.68
CA ILE A 43 5.75 -9.80 2.36
C ILE A 43 5.41 -8.76 1.28
N LEU A 44 4.39 -7.94 1.51
CA LEU A 44 3.97 -6.91 0.55
C LEU A 44 5.06 -5.85 0.31
N GLN A 45 5.71 -5.39 1.38
CA GLN A 45 6.77 -4.39 1.29
C GLN A 45 8.04 -4.95 0.63
N GLN A 46 8.37 -6.22 0.84
CA GLN A 46 9.48 -6.89 0.18
C GLN A 46 9.23 -7.00 -1.33
N GLN A 47 8.02 -7.38 -1.73
CA GLN A 47 7.63 -7.40 -3.15
C GLN A 47 7.69 -6.00 -3.77
N ALA A 48 7.25 -4.97 -3.04
CA ALA A 48 7.35 -3.59 -3.49
C ALA A 48 8.81 -3.14 -3.67
N LEU A 49 9.68 -3.45 -2.70
CA LEU A 49 11.13 -3.18 -2.76
C LEU A 49 11.76 -3.77 -4.03
N GLU A 50 11.53 -5.06 -4.28
CA GLU A 50 12.06 -5.77 -5.46
C GLU A 50 11.57 -5.14 -6.78
N ASN A 51 10.28 -4.81 -6.83
CA ASN A 51 9.69 -4.15 -8.00
C ASN A 51 10.29 -2.76 -8.23
N GLU A 52 10.46 -1.95 -7.18
CA GLU A 52 11.05 -0.62 -7.30
C GLU A 52 12.52 -0.69 -7.76
N ILE A 53 13.32 -1.59 -7.19
CA ILE A 53 14.72 -1.82 -7.62
C ILE A 53 14.77 -2.22 -9.09
N SER A 54 13.89 -3.14 -9.52
CA SER A 54 13.79 -3.58 -10.91
C SER A 54 13.44 -2.43 -11.86
N ILE A 55 12.47 -1.58 -11.49
CA ILE A 55 12.08 -0.40 -12.26
C ILE A 55 13.26 0.56 -12.41
N ILE A 56 13.96 0.89 -11.32
CA ILE A 56 15.11 1.80 -11.36
C ILE A 56 16.24 1.20 -12.21
N SER A 57 16.50 -0.09 -12.06
CA SER A 57 17.49 -0.80 -12.89
C SER A 57 17.15 -0.73 -14.38
N LYS A 58 15.86 -0.87 -14.74
CA LYS A 58 15.40 -0.67 -16.12
C LYS A 58 15.56 0.76 -16.60
N TYR A 59 15.34 1.76 -15.75
CA TYR A 59 15.62 3.14 -16.12
C TYR A 59 17.12 3.42 -16.34
N VAL A 60 18.01 2.74 -15.62
CA VAL A 60 19.46 2.80 -15.91
C VAL A 60 19.76 2.11 -17.24
N GLU A 61 19.19 0.93 -17.49
CA GLU A 61 19.35 0.18 -18.75
C GLU A 61 18.89 1.00 -19.97
N TYR A 62 17.77 1.72 -19.85
CA TYR A 62 17.21 2.55 -20.91
C TYR A 62 17.86 3.94 -21.01
N GLY A 63 18.86 4.24 -20.17
CA GLY A 63 19.58 5.51 -20.17
C GLY A 63 18.78 6.70 -19.63
N VAL A 64 17.64 6.46 -18.97
CA VAL A 64 16.86 7.51 -18.28
C VAL A 64 17.63 8.02 -17.06
N PHE A 65 18.34 7.14 -16.36
CA PHE A 65 19.24 7.49 -15.27
C PHE A 65 20.67 7.04 -15.56
N SER A 66 21.65 7.81 -15.08
CA SER A 66 23.02 7.30 -14.97
C SER A 66 23.08 6.20 -13.92
N LYS A 67 24.08 5.31 -14.04
CA LYS A 67 24.31 4.25 -13.04
C LYS A 67 24.42 4.82 -11.62
N GLU A 68 25.22 5.87 -11.43
CA GLU A 68 25.40 6.52 -10.13
C GLU A 68 24.07 7.04 -9.54
N LYS A 69 23.23 7.63 -10.39
CA LYS A 69 21.91 8.11 -9.95
C LYS A 69 20.99 6.95 -9.59
N GLY A 70 20.98 5.88 -10.39
CA GLY A 70 20.22 4.67 -10.10
C GLY A 70 20.63 4.03 -8.77
N ASP A 71 21.94 3.86 -8.55
CA ASP A 71 22.50 3.30 -7.31
C ASP A 71 22.07 4.12 -6.09
N LYS A 72 22.12 5.46 -6.17
CA LYS A 72 21.65 6.35 -5.09
C LYS A 72 20.15 6.21 -4.80
N ILE A 73 19.33 6.07 -5.83
CA ILE A 73 17.88 5.89 -5.65
C ILE A 73 17.59 4.54 -5.00
N ILE A 74 18.25 3.47 -5.46
CA ILE A 74 18.14 2.12 -4.88
C ILE A 74 18.52 2.15 -3.39
N GLN A 75 19.64 2.79 -3.05
CA GLN A 75 20.06 2.94 -1.65
C GLN A 75 18.96 3.59 -0.80
N HIS A 76 18.34 4.67 -1.27
CA HIS A 76 17.25 5.33 -0.52
C HIS A 76 15.98 4.46 -0.40
N ILE A 77 15.69 3.63 -1.40
CA ILE A 77 14.57 2.69 -1.36
C ILE A 77 14.85 1.61 -0.29
N GLU A 78 16.08 1.09 -0.22
CA GLU A 78 16.51 0.12 0.79
C GLU A 78 16.48 0.72 2.20
N GLU A 79 17.01 1.94 2.39
CA GLU A 79 16.94 2.67 3.66
C GLU A 79 15.49 2.88 4.13
N ARG A 80 14.57 3.17 3.20
CA ARG A 80 13.14 3.31 3.50
C ARG A 80 12.55 1.97 3.97
N TYR A 81 12.91 0.86 3.34
CA TYR A 81 12.46 -0.47 3.76
C TYR A 81 12.95 -0.81 5.17
N GLN A 82 14.24 -0.57 5.46
CA GLN A 82 14.80 -0.77 6.81
C GLN A 82 14.06 0.06 7.86
N THR A 83 13.77 1.33 7.55
CA THR A 83 13.00 2.21 8.44
C THR A 83 11.59 1.67 8.72
N LEU A 84 10.96 1.01 7.73
CA LEU A 84 9.67 0.35 7.90
C LEU A 84 9.82 -0.92 8.74
N GLU A 85 10.85 -1.73 8.51
CA GLU A 85 11.10 -2.93 9.31
C GLU A 85 11.29 -2.60 10.80
N GLU A 86 12.08 -1.57 11.11
CA GLU A 86 12.30 -1.08 12.49
C GLU A 86 11.03 -0.59 13.19
N ASN A 87 9.99 -0.20 12.43
CA ASN A 87 8.74 0.32 12.96
C ASN A 87 7.56 -0.66 12.81
N ASN A 88 7.83 -1.96 12.63
CA ASN A 88 6.83 -3.01 12.42
C ASN A 88 5.91 -2.71 11.22
N PHE A 89 6.47 -2.10 10.17
CA PHE A 89 5.81 -1.69 8.95
C PHE A 89 4.66 -0.67 9.16
N ILE A 90 4.75 0.15 10.20
CA ILE A 90 3.83 1.26 10.48
C ILE A 90 4.47 2.60 10.05
N PRO A 91 4.06 3.18 8.92
CA PRO A 91 4.69 4.38 8.37
C PRO A 91 4.39 5.65 9.19
N LYS A 92 5.45 6.42 9.46
CA LYS A 92 5.38 7.73 10.13
C LYS A 92 5.16 8.87 9.12
N TRP A 93 3.90 9.09 8.73
CA TRP A 93 3.48 10.12 7.75
C TRP A 93 3.34 11.54 8.33
N ASP A 94 3.51 11.70 9.65
CA ASP A 94 3.20 12.90 10.42
C ASP A 94 4.22 14.04 10.28
N ARG A 95 5.25 13.87 9.45
CA ARG A 95 6.21 14.95 9.16
C ARG A 95 5.53 16.05 8.36
N LYS A 96 5.05 17.08 9.06
CA LYS A 96 4.65 18.36 8.46
C LYS A 96 5.82 18.91 7.66
N HIS A 97 5.72 18.83 6.33
CA HIS A 97 6.62 19.55 5.44
C HIS A 97 6.35 21.05 5.58
N HIS A 98 6.99 21.69 6.57
CA HIS A 98 7.07 23.14 6.62
C HIS A 98 7.97 23.62 5.49
N LYS A 99 7.40 23.80 4.30
CA LYS A 99 8.06 24.52 3.23
C LYS A 99 8.07 26.00 3.63
N LYS A 100 9.19 26.50 4.17
CA LYS A 100 9.42 27.95 4.19
C LYS A 100 9.49 28.38 2.73
N ARG A 101 8.51 29.17 2.30
CA ARG A 101 8.61 29.97 1.08
C ARG A 101 9.54 31.12 1.44
N ASP A 102 10.80 31.00 1.10
CA ASP A 102 11.68 32.16 1.05
C ASP A 102 11.28 32.94 -0.22
N ASN A 103 10.79 34.17 -0.03
CA ASN A 103 10.39 35.10 -1.08
C ASN A 103 11.47 36.16 -1.27
#